data_AF-A0A4V5LXB5-F1
#
_entry.id   AF-A0A4V5LXB5-F1
#
_cell.length_a   1.000
_cell.length_b   1.000
_cell.length_c   1.000
_cell.angle_alpha   90.00
_cell.angle_beta   90.00
_cell.angle_gamma   90.00
#
_symmetry.space_group_name_H-M   'P 1'
#
loop_
_entity.id
_entity.type
_entity.pdbx_description
1 polymer ?
#
loop_
_entity_poly.entity_id
_entity_poly.type
_entity_poly.pdbx_seq_one_letter_code
_entity_poly.pdbx_strand_id
1 'polypeptide(L)'
;MSRIVDAVTAVLVHRGHVMVLKRQGFLRAFPGYSAFPGGKVDAEDASGLDLPTAWHAIESRLLRALIRELQEEIALDLVALHTEGGVLTLRDLGIALTPAPAPVRFNTHFFLIELAERPDVKADAHEIAEFSWAPPGEWLEQYQNGRIIAAPPTVAVLRALGTNINADEIPGLHFETRKRYELPLIESVAGVRQILVRSNTIPPAQHTNCFLLGDLQSHRVLVDPSPADDAEMEKLVAVANRFGIHEIFLTHHHPDHRERANLIARTLDVPMGMSEDTQTRIREKAGLAYFDEISVNIYREGDVLCRWLGQAVEVYEVPGHDEGQLALMPESRAWCIVSDLIQGLGTVVIAKPEGNMRKYLASLRKVIELNPMAIYPSHGIGLGGTFRLRDTLHHREMREKQILALIHEGRDMSGMLAAIYPDLDPRLLPLAQMNIESHLDKLREDGVVA
;
A
#
# COMPACT_ATOMS: atom_id res chain seq x y z
N MET A 1 -0.55 -21.27 -6.00
CA MET A 1 0.73 -20.81 -5.42
C MET A 1 1.04 -19.45 -6.02
N SER A 2 1.44 -18.48 -5.21
CA SER A 2 1.88 -17.15 -5.68
C SER A 2 3.03 -17.28 -6.67
N ARG A 3 2.99 -16.54 -7.79
CA ARG A 3 4.10 -16.52 -8.76
C ARG A 3 5.29 -15.80 -8.13
N ILE A 4 6.43 -16.49 -8.05
CA ILE A 4 7.71 -15.89 -7.65
C ILE A 4 8.44 -15.43 -8.92
N VAL A 5 8.93 -14.20 -8.91
CA VAL A 5 9.68 -13.57 -9.99
C VAL A 5 11.00 -13.08 -9.41
N ASP A 6 12.12 -13.46 -10.02
CA ASP A 6 13.42 -12.92 -9.62
C ASP A 6 13.52 -11.44 -10.04
N ALA A 7 14.16 -10.65 -9.18
CA ALA A 7 14.41 -9.24 -9.41
C ALA A 7 15.81 -8.89 -8.91
N VAL A 8 16.34 -7.78 -9.38
CA VAL A 8 17.66 -7.26 -8.97
C VAL A 8 17.54 -5.82 -8.56
N THR A 9 18.45 -5.37 -7.71
CA THR A 9 18.47 -4.00 -7.20
C THR A 9 19.91 -3.56 -6.97
N ALA A 10 20.25 -2.36 -7.45
CA ALA A 10 21.58 -1.78 -7.36
C ALA A 10 21.64 -0.65 -6.32
N VAL A 11 22.37 -0.87 -5.23
CA VAL A 11 22.70 0.14 -4.23
C VAL A 11 23.98 0.84 -4.67
N LEU A 12 23.82 1.96 -5.38
CA LEU A 12 24.96 2.76 -5.84
C LEU A 12 25.53 3.59 -4.70
N VAL A 13 26.83 3.46 -4.44
CA VAL A 13 27.55 4.15 -3.36
C VAL A 13 28.67 5.00 -3.96
N HIS A 14 28.80 6.24 -3.51
CA HIS A 14 29.97 7.07 -3.80
C HIS A 14 30.32 7.93 -2.58
N ARG A 15 31.55 7.80 -2.07
CA ARG A 15 32.05 8.56 -0.89
C ARG A 15 31.05 8.57 0.28
N GLY A 16 30.55 7.38 0.64
CA GLY A 16 29.60 7.21 1.75
C GLY A 16 28.17 7.70 1.48
N HIS A 17 27.87 8.20 0.29
CA HIS A 17 26.52 8.58 -0.11
C HIS A 17 25.89 7.46 -0.93
N VAL A 18 24.59 7.24 -0.73
CA VAL A 18 23.79 6.29 -1.48
C VAL A 18 22.78 7.04 -2.34
N MET A 19 22.63 6.60 -3.58
CA MET A 19 21.56 7.08 -4.45
C MET A 19 20.25 6.40 -4.10
N VAL A 20 19.20 7.19 -3.84
CA VAL A 20 17.83 6.70 -3.70
C VAL A 20 16.98 7.45 -4.72
N LEU A 21 16.09 6.70 -5.36
CA LEU A 21 15.11 7.20 -6.32
C LEU A 21 13.71 7.11 -5.74
N LYS A 22 12.83 7.99 -6.18
CA LYS A 22 11.40 7.94 -5.90
C LYS A 22 10.69 7.49 -7.17
N ARG A 23 9.97 6.40 -7.05
CA ARG A 23 9.19 5.81 -8.13
C ARG A 23 8.00 6.71 -8.49
N GLN A 24 7.57 6.67 -9.74
CA GLN A 24 6.38 7.38 -10.19
C GLN A 24 5.11 6.90 -9.46
N GLY A 25 4.18 7.83 -9.19
CA GLY A 25 2.94 7.54 -8.45
C GLY A 25 1.92 6.72 -9.24
N PHE A 26 2.05 6.64 -10.57
CA PHE A 26 1.14 5.89 -11.43
C PHE A 26 1.53 4.42 -11.65
N LEU A 27 2.71 4.01 -11.17
CA LEU A 27 3.19 2.65 -11.32
C LEU A 27 2.28 1.65 -10.61
N ARG A 28 2.27 0.42 -11.12
CA ARG A 28 1.50 -0.69 -10.52
C ARG A 28 2.20 -1.27 -9.29
N ALA A 29 3.52 -1.34 -9.31
CA ALA A 29 4.33 -1.86 -8.22
C ALA A 29 5.03 -0.71 -7.47
N PHE A 30 4.79 -0.65 -6.16
CA PHE A 30 5.41 0.31 -5.24
C PHE A 30 5.35 1.77 -5.73
N PRO A 31 4.16 2.31 -6.09
CA PRO A 31 4.03 3.68 -6.60
C PRO A 31 4.47 4.71 -5.55
N GLY A 32 5.30 5.67 -5.94
CA GLY A 32 5.78 6.73 -5.05
C GLY A 32 6.79 6.28 -3.99
N TYR A 33 7.23 5.02 -4.00
CA TYR A 33 8.22 4.51 -3.04
C TYR A 33 9.61 5.05 -3.32
N SER A 34 10.33 5.35 -2.24
CA SER A 34 11.77 5.43 -2.21
C SER A 34 12.37 4.03 -2.37
N ALA A 35 13.16 3.86 -3.42
CA ALA A 35 13.78 2.61 -3.81
C ALA A 35 15.19 2.85 -4.37
N PHE A 36 15.89 1.77 -4.61
CA PHE A 36 17.13 1.76 -5.40
C PHE A 36 16.78 1.34 -6.83
N PRO A 37 17.62 1.67 -7.83
CA PRO A 37 17.38 1.24 -9.21
C PRO A 37 17.40 -0.27 -9.36
N GLY A 38 16.54 -0.79 -10.23
CA GLY A 38 16.46 -2.20 -10.55
C GLY A 38 15.03 -2.69 -10.85
N GLY A 39 14.97 -3.87 -11.46
CA GLY A 39 13.71 -4.44 -11.91
C GLY A 39 13.74 -5.96 -11.98
N LYS A 40 12.84 -6.50 -12.80
CA LYS A 40 12.62 -7.96 -12.93
C LYS A 40 13.73 -8.60 -13.76
N VAL A 41 14.07 -9.83 -13.42
CA VAL A 41 14.93 -10.67 -14.25
C VAL A 41 14.07 -11.28 -15.35
N ASP A 42 14.36 -10.91 -16.59
CA ASP A 42 13.63 -11.37 -17.76
C ASP A 42 14.22 -12.66 -18.35
N ALA A 43 13.52 -13.23 -19.32
CA ALA A 43 13.99 -14.42 -20.03
C ALA A 43 15.18 -14.10 -20.95
N GLU A 44 15.22 -12.87 -21.47
CA GLU A 44 16.27 -12.38 -22.37
C GLU A 44 17.62 -12.22 -21.67
N ASP A 45 17.62 -12.02 -20.34
CA ASP A 45 18.82 -11.92 -19.51
C ASP A 45 19.61 -13.25 -19.42
N ALA A 46 19.13 -14.34 -20.04
CA ALA A 46 19.85 -15.62 -20.06
C ALA A 46 21.09 -15.61 -20.97
N SER A 47 21.17 -14.74 -21.98
CA SER A 47 22.30 -14.65 -22.92
C SER A 47 22.45 -13.24 -23.53
N GLY A 48 23.34 -13.01 -24.51
CA GLY A 48 23.57 -11.68 -25.10
C GLY A 48 24.91 -11.02 -24.74
N LEU A 49 24.96 -10.22 -23.66
CA LEU A 49 26.13 -9.44 -23.23
C LEU A 49 27.32 -10.28 -22.72
N ASP A 50 28.55 -9.96 -23.09
CA ASP A 50 29.76 -10.52 -22.46
C ASP A 50 30.02 -9.86 -21.10
N LEU A 51 30.26 -10.69 -20.07
CA LEU A 51 30.36 -10.21 -18.69
C LEU A 51 31.82 -10.10 -18.25
N PRO A 52 32.19 -9.06 -17.47
CA PRO A 52 33.52 -8.96 -16.88
C PRO A 52 33.88 -10.18 -16.04
N THR A 53 35.07 -10.75 -16.26
CA THR A 53 35.57 -11.91 -15.49
C THR A 53 35.71 -11.62 -13.99
N ALA A 54 35.88 -10.34 -13.63
CA ALA A 54 35.93 -9.88 -12.24
C ALA A 54 34.65 -10.19 -11.45
N TRP A 55 33.50 -10.37 -12.12
CA TRP A 55 32.19 -10.59 -11.49
C TRP A 55 31.66 -12.02 -11.64
N HIS A 56 32.54 -12.99 -11.95
CA HIS A 56 32.17 -14.39 -12.17
C HIS A 56 31.49 -15.10 -10.98
N ALA A 57 31.60 -14.54 -9.77
CA ALA A 57 30.95 -15.08 -8.57
C ALA A 57 29.43 -14.82 -8.53
N ILE A 58 28.93 -13.87 -9.33
CA ILE A 58 27.51 -13.57 -9.44
C ILE A 58 26.93 -14.35 -10.61
N GLU A 59 25.74 -14.91 -10.42
CA GLU A 59 25.03 -15.61 -11.47
C GLU A 59 24.86 -14.70 -12.70
N SER A 60 25.34 -15.16 -13.85
CA SER A 60 25.38 -14.39 -15.11
C SER A 60 24.02 -13.77 -15.47
N ARG A 61 22.93 -14.48 -15.20
CA ARG A 61 21.57 -14.00 -15.50
C ARG A 61 21.17 -12.81 -14.63
N LEU A 62 21.47 -12.85 -13.33
CA LEU A 62 21.22 -11.74 -12.41
C LEU A 62 22.08 -10.53 -12.77
N LEU A 63 23.35 -10.76 -13.12
CA LEU A 63 24.26 -9.68 -13.49
C LEU A 63 23.83 -9.00 -14.80
N ARG A 64 23.37 -9.75 -15.81
CA ARG A 64 22.82 -9.19 -17.06
C ARG A 64 21.57 -8.35 -16.79
N ALA A 65 20.66 -8.85 -15.96
CA ALA A 65 19.49 -8.09 -15.54
C ALA A 65 19.90 -6.80 -14.82
N LEU A 66 20.88 -6.86 -13.90
CA LEU A 66 21.36 -5.69 -13.16
C LEU A 66 21.92 -4.62 -14.09
N ILE A 67 22.73 -5.03 -15.08
CA ILE A 67 23.30 -4.14 -16.10
C ILE A 67 22.19 -3.53 -16.97
N ARG A 68 21.25 -4.35 -17.44
CA ARG A 68 20.12 -3.88 -18.27
C ARG A 68 19.26 -2.86 -17.52
N GLU A 69 18.85 -3.17 -16.30
CA GLU A 69 17.99 -2.30 -15.48
C GLU A 69 18.69 -0.97 -15.16
N LEU A 70 19.99 -0.98 -14.86
CA LEU A 70 20.76 0.26 -14.68
C LEU A 70 20.84 1.09 -15.97
N GLN A 71 20.97 0.43 -17.13
CA GLN A 71 20.96 1.11 -18.42
C GLN A 71 19.57 1.68 -18.75
N GLU A 72 18.50 0.95 -18.49
CA GLU A 72 17.12 1.35 -18.80
C GLU A 72 16.62 2.44 -17.86
N GLU A 73 16.79 2.28 -16.54
CA GLU A 73 16.22 3.19 -15.56
C GLU A 73 17.03 4.48 -15.40
N ILE A 74 18.35 4.43 -15.49
CA ILE A 74 19.22 5.58 -15.15
C ILE A 74 20.30 5.90 -16.19
N ALA A 75 20.27 5.23 -17.35
CA ALA A 75 21.25 5.36 -18.43
C ALA A 75 22.71 5.08 -18.02
N LEU A 76 22.92 4.16 -17.08
CA LEU A 76 24.25 3.79 -16.59
C LEU A 76 24.78 2.52 -17.27
N ASP A 77 25.79 2.68 -18.13
CA ASP A 77 26.53 1.56 -18.71
C ASP A 77 27.56 1.04 -17.70
N LEU A 78 27.14 0.04 -16.92
CA LEU A 78 27.97 -0.52 -15.84
C LEU A 78 29.23 -1.21 -16.36
N VAL A 79 29.21 -1.81 -17.56
CA VAL A 79 30.36 -2.53 -18.13
C VAL A 79 31.41 -1.57 -18.66
N ALA A 80 30.98 -0.53 -19.38
CA ALA A 80 31.88 0.55 -19.81
C ALA A 80 32.53 1.22 -18.59
N LEU A 81 31.72 1.57 -17.58
CA LEU A 81 32.22 2.20 -16.37
C LEU A 81 33.23 1.32 -15.61
N HIS A 82 33.00 0.01 -15.55
CA HIS A 82 33.97 -0.93 -14.95
C HIS A 82 35.28 -0.98 -15.75
N THR A 83 35.20 -1.02 -17.08
CA THR A 83 36.37 -1.05 -17.98
C THR A 83 37.24 0.20 -17.82
N GLU A 84 36.61 1.35 -17.56
CA GLU A 84 37.28 2.63 -17.29
C GLU A 84 37.79 2.76 -15.84
N GLY A 85 37.57 1.76 -14.99
CA GLY A 85 37.98 1.79 -13.58
C GLY A 85 37.05 2.58 -12.66
N GLY A 86 35.86 2.95 -13.12
CA GLY A 86 34.85 3.70 -12.37
C GLY A 86 34.09 2.86 -11.34
N VAL A 87 34.08 1.53 -11.48
CA VAL A 87 33.52 0.60 -10.48
C VAL A 87 34.63 0.09 -9.57
N LEU A 88 34.62 0.54 -8.31
CA LEU A 88 35.61 0.17 -7.30
C LEU A 88 35.33 -1.21 -6.70
N THR A 89 34.06 -1.49 -6.40
CA THR A 89 33.62 -2.78 -5.88
C THR A 89 32.20 -3.10 -6.30
N LEU A 90 31.90 -4.40 -6.39
CA LEU A 90 30.56 -4.90 -6.62
C LEU A 90 30.35 -6.11 -5.69
N ARG A 91 29.36 -6.01 -4.80
CA ARG A 91 29.09 -6.99 -3.74
C ARG A 91 27.64 -7.45 -3.75
N ASP A 92 27.41 -8.73 -3.52
CA ASP A 92 26.08 -9.28 -3.21
C ASP A 92 25.75 -9.02 -1.74
N LEU A 93 24.64 -8.32 -1.47
CA LEU A 93 24.16 -8.01 -0.13
C LEU A 93 23.12 -9.04 0.37
N GLY A 94 22.66 -9.93 -0.50
CA GLY A 94 21.68 -10.97 -0.21
C GLY A 94 20.33 -10.75 -0.89
N ILE A 95 19.33 -11.48 -0.38
CA ILE A 95 18.05 -11.67 -1.08
C ILE A 95 16.87 -11.30 -0.17
N ALA A 96 15.94 -10.51 -0.70
CA ALA A 96 14.66 -10.22 -0.06
C ALA A 96 13.50 -10.87 -0.81
N LEU A 97 12.79 -11.77 -0.13
CA LEU A 97 11.57 -12.39 -0.66
C LEU A 97 10.32 -11.66 -0.16
N THR A 98 9.47 -11.26 -1.10
CA THR A 98 8.17 -10.65 -0.79
C THR A 98 7.28 -11.60 0.02
N PRO A 99 6.51 -11.13 1.02
CA PRO A 99 5.64 -11.98 1.84
C PRO A 99 4.64 -12.82 1.03
N ALA A 100 4.28 -14.00 1.54
CA ALA A 100 3.39 -14.96 0.88
C ALA A 100 2.00 -14.41 0.46
N PRO A 101 1.36 -13.50 1.23
CA PRO A 101 0.07 -12.93 0.83
C PRO A 101 0.06 -12.12 -0.46
N ALA A 102 1.22 -11.70 -0.97
CA ALA A 102 1.27 -10.92 -2.20
C ALA A 102 0.94 -11.80 -3.43
N PRO A 103 0.10 -11.33 -4.36
CA PRO A 103 -0.29 -12.11 -5.54
C PRO A 103 0.91 -12.42 -6.46
N VAL A 104 1.82 -11.45 -6.56
CA VAL A 104 3.14 -11.58 -7.19
C VAL A 104 4.18 -11.35 -6.11
N ARG A 105 5.15 -12.26 -6.02
CA ARG A 105 6.23 -12.19 -5.04
C ARG A 105 7.54 -11.98 -5.77
N PHE A 106 8.30 -10.99 -5.35
CA PHE A 106 9.64 -10.75 -5.87
C PHE A 106 10.67 -11.42 -4.97
N ASN A 107 11.59 -12.13 -5.61
CA ASN A 107 12.83 -12.63 -5.04
C ASN A 107 13.94 -11.65 -5.45
N THR A 108 14.10 -10.57 -4.69
CA THR A 108 14.95 -9.44 -5.08
C THR A 108 16.36 -9.60 -4.54
N HIS A 109 17.33 -9.68 -5.44
CA HIS A 109 18.76 -9.71 -5.15
C HIS A 109 19.31 -8.29 -5.05
N PHE A 110 19.96 -7.96 -3.93
CA PHE A 110 20.52 -6.64 -3.69
C PHE A 110 22.03 -6.67 -3.96
N PHE A 111 22.50 -5.78 -4.83
CA PHE A 111 23.92 -5.62 -5.14
C PHE A 111 24.38 -4.22 -4.75
N LEU A 112 25.48 -4.12 -4.03
CA LEU A 112 26.14 -2.84 -3.76
C LEU A 112 27.21 -2.59 -4.81
N ILE A 113 27.20 -1.40 -5.40
CA ILE A 113 28.18 -0.98 -6.40
C ILE A 113 28.83 0.31 -5.90
N GLU A 114 30.12 0.22 -5.52
CA GLU A 114 30.88 1.40 -5.11
C GLU A 114 31.54 2.04 -6.34
N LEU A 115 31.31 3.34 -6.51
CA LEU A 115 31.71 4.09 -7.68
C LEU A 115 32.80 5.11 -7.33
N ALA A 116 33.78 5.23 -8.22
CA ALA A 116 34.89 6.17 -8.10
C ALA A 116 34.39 7.62 -8.15
N GLU A 117 33.34 7.89 -8.92
CA GLU A 117 32.67 9.19 -9.10
C GLU A 117 31.15 9.00 -9.20
N ARG A 118 30.37 10.09 -9.03
CA ARG A 118 28.92 10.03 -9.27
C ARG A 118 28.66 10.00 -10.78
N PRO A 119 27.89 9.02 -11.30
CA PRO A 119 27.58 8.97 -12.72
C PRO A 119 26.66 10.12 -13.15
N ASP A 120 26.72 10.48 -14.43
CA ASP A 120 25.73 11.36 -15.06
C ASP A 120 24.42 10.57 -15.28
N VAL A 121 23.54 10.63 -14.28
CA VAL A 121 22.27 9.88 -14.26
C VAL A 121 21.22 10.56 -15.14
N LYS A 122 20.64 9.79 -16.06
CA LYS A 122 19.43 10.20 -16.82
C LYS A 122 18.31 9.23 -16.50
N ALA A 123 17.51 9.61 -15.52
CA ALA A 123 16.40 8.80 -15.03
C ALA A 123 15.28 8.69 -16.08
N ASP A 124 14.75 7.48 -16.30
CA ASP A 124 13.54 7.29 -17.10
C ASP A 124 12.34 7.92 -16.40
N ALA A 125 11.78 8.96 -17.01
CA ALA A 125 10.65 9.70 -16.48
C ALA A 125 9.37 8.84 -16.36
N HIS A 126 9.28 7.69 -17.04
CA HIS A 126 8.16 6.76 -16.89
C HIS A 126 8.22 5.95 -15.59
N GLU A 127 9.41 5.77 -15.01
CA GLU A 127 9.66 4.94 -13.82
C GLU A 127 10.00 5.81 -12.59
N ILE A 128 10.79 6.86 -12.79
CA ILE A 128 11.42 7.65 -11.73
C ILE A 128 10.88 9.09 -11.76
N ALA A 129 10.38 9.55 -10.63
CA ALA A 129 9.94 10.93 -10.44
C ALA A 129 11.08 11.86 -10.03
N GLU A 130 11.95 11.39 -9.12
CA GLU A 130 13.11 12.13 -8.62
C GLU A 130 14.18 11.14 -8.12
N PHE A 131 15.43 11.59 -8.05
CA PHE A 131 16.51 10.86 -7.40
C PHE A 131 17.44 11.84 -6.68
N SER A 132 18.13 11.35 -5.65
CA SER A 132 19.18 12.14 -5.01
C SER A 132 20.20 11.26 -4.28
N TRP A 133 21.31 11.87 -3.88
CA TRP A 133 22.41 11.23 -3.17
C TRP A 133 22.49 11.80 -1.76
N ALA A 134 22.43 10.95 -0.75
CA ALA A 134 22.61 11.34 0.65
C ALA A 134 23.30 10.22 1.43
N PRO A 135 23.94 10.50 2.57
CA PRO A 135 24.37 9.47 3.50
C PRO A 135 23.17 8.57 3.89
N PRO A 136 23.37 7.24 4.06
CA PRO A 136 22.27 6.33 4.43
C PRO A 136 21.55 6.72 5.73
N GLY A 137 22.28 7.34 6.68
CA GLY A 137 21.71 7.86 7.92
C GLY A 137 20.67 8.96 7.70
N GLU A 138 20.88 9.86 6.73
CA GLU A 138 19.91 10.90 6.38
C GLU A 138 18.66 10.30 5.73
N TRP A 139 18.81 9.30 4.87
CA TRP A 139 17.68 8.55 4.31
C TRP A 139 16.87 7.84 5.39
N LEU A 140 17.56 7.22 6.35
CA LEU A 140 16.92 6.56 7.48
C LEU A 140 16.18 7.57 8.36
N GLU A 141 16.75 8.75 8.61
CA GLU A 141 16.10 9.83 9.34
C GLU A 141 14.83 10.31 8.62
N GLN A 142 14.89 10.50 7.30
CA GLN A 142 13.71 10.85 6.51
C GLN A 142 12.61 9.80 6.63
N TYR A 143 12.95 8.51 6.61
CA TYR A 143 11.98 7.42 6.83
C TYR A 143 11.41 7.46 8.26
N GLN A 144 12.27 7.61 9.28
CA GLN A 144 11.87 7.65 10.69
C GLN A 144 10.97 8.84 11.02
N ASN A 145 11.13 9.95 10.32
CA ASN A 145 10.30 11.14 10.42
C ASN A 145 9.08 11.10 9.47
N GLY A 146 8.83 9.96 8.81
CA GLY A 146 7.72 9.72 7.89
C GLY A 146 7.66 10.68 6.69
N ARG A 147 8.82 11.11 6.19
CA ARG A 147 8.94 11.95 4.98
C ARG A 147 9.03 11.16 3.69
N ILE A 148 9.33 9.86 3.79
CA ILE A 148 9.37 8.94 2.66
C ILE A 148 8.60 7.66 2.98
N ILE A 149 8.07 7.04 1.92
CA ILE A 149 7.55 5.67 1.94
C ILE A 149 8.58 4.75 1.31
N ALA A 150 8.94 3.66 1.98
CA ALA A 150 9.98 2.74 1.51
C ALA A 150 9.61 1.29 1.81
N ALA A 151 10.06 0.35 0.98
CA ALA A 151 9.85 -1.06 1.26
C ALA A 151 10.76 -1.52 2.41
N PRO A 152 10.34 -2.48 3.26
CA PRO A 152 11.17 -2.94 4.38
C PRO A 152 12.60 -3.40 4.00
N PRO A 153 12.84 -4.06 2.85
CA PRO A 153 14.21 -4.35 2.39
C PRO A 153 15.07 -3.11 2.16
N THR A 154 14.51 -2.07 1.53
CA THR A 154 15.19 -0.78 1.32
C THR A 154 15.59 -0.16 2.66
N VAL A 155 14.68 -0.13 3.64
CA VAL A 155 14.94 0.38 4.99
C VAL A 155 16.02 -0.44 5.71
N ALA A 156 16.02 -1.77 5.53
CA ALA A 156 17.04 -2.65 6.11
C ALA A 156 18.44 -2.35 5.57
N VAL A 157 18.57 -2.18 4.25
CA VAL A 157 19.84 -1.78 3.60
C VAL A 157 20.29 -0.41 4.11
N LEU A 158 19.43 0.60 4.08
CA LEU A 158 19.77 1.94 4.56
C LEU A 158 20.22 1.94 6.02
N ARG A 159 19.59 1.13 6.88
CA ARG A 159 19.97 0.99 8.29
C ARG A 159 21.33 0.33 8.47
N ALA A 160 21.60 -0.75 7.75
CA ALA A 160 22.87 -1.44 7.83
C ALA A 160 24.02 -0.54 7.34
N LEU A 161 23.84 0.09 6.17
CA LEU A 161 24.83 1.01 5.59
C LEU A 161 25.01 2.29 6.40
N GLY A 162 23.96 2.78 7.07
CA GLY A 162 24.05 3.93 7.97
C GLY A 162 24.86 3.64 9.24
N THR A 163 24.92 2.37 9.65
CA THR A 163 25.76 1.92 10.77
C THR A 163 27.20 1.66 10.31
N ASN A 164 27.35 0.98 9.17
CA ASN A 164 28.62 0.70 8.53
C ASN A 164 28.43 0.65 7.01
N ILE A 165 28.98 1.63 6.29
CA ILE A 165 28.88 1.69 4.82
C ILE A 165 29.52 0.47 4.13
N ASN A 166 30.44 -0.19 4.82
CA ASN A 166 31.11 -1.40 4.33
C ASN A 166 30.42 -2.69 4.79
N ALA A 167 29.20 -2.64 5.34
CA ALA A 167 28.49 -3.84 5.78
C ALA A 167 28.34 -4.85 4.62
N ASP A 168 28.74 -6.09 4.88
CA ASP A 168 28.60 -7.23 3.96
C ASP A 168 27.33 -8.05 4.25
N GLU A 169 26.77 -7.90 5.45
CA GLU A 169 25.52 -8.53 5.86
C GLU A 169 24.46 -7.45 6.13
N ILE A 170 23.25 -7.69 5.63
CA ILE A 170 22.11 -6.79 5.84
C ILE A 170 21.09 -7.50 6.75
N PRO A 171 21.09 -7.22 8.06
CA PRO A 171 20.12 -7.77 8.98
C PRO A 171 18.69 -7.48 8.54
N GLY A 172 17.91 -8.54 8.40
CA GLY A 172 16.54 -8.46 7.93
C GLY A 172 16.41 -8.17 6.45
N LEU A 173 17.36 -8.50 5.57
CA LEU A 173 17.07 -8.59 4.14
C LEU A 173 16.27 -9.87 3.84
N HIS A 174 16.68 -11.00 4.41
CA HIS A 174 15.97 -12.27 4.36
C HIS A 174 14.68 -12.21 5.19
N PHE A 175 13.52 -12.37 4.54
CA PHE A 175 12.22 -12.27 5.24
C PHE A 175 12.05 -13.33 6.35
N GLU A 176 12.65 -14.52 6.19
CA GLU A 176 12.55 -15.58 7.20
C GLU A 176 13.28 -15.23 8.50
N THR A 177 14.34 -14.43 8.45
CA THR A 177 15.02 -13.91 9.65
C THR A 177 14.28 -12.72 10.27
N ARG A 178 13.27 -12.16 9.58
CA ARG A 178 12.35 -11.15 10.13
C ARG A 178 11.20 -11.73 10.95
N LYS A 179 11.08 -13.06 11.10
CA LYS A 179 10.00 -13.71 11.87
C LYS A 179 10.08 -13.37 13.37
N ARG A 180 9.72 -12.14 13.75
CA ARG A 180 9.35 -11.77 15.12
C ARG A 180 7.89 -12.10 15.42
N TYR A 181 7.06 -12.17 14.38
CA TYR A 181 5.62 -12.30 14.48
C TYR A 181 5.13 -13.47 13.62
N GLU A 182 4.10 -14.16 14.10
CA GLU A 182 3.44 -15.24 13.34
C GLU A 182 2.64 -14.69 12.15
N LEU A 183 2.30 -13.39 12.17
CA LEU A 183 1.67 -12.65 11.07
C LEU A 183 2.67 -11.70 10.39
N PRO A 184 2.66 -11.57 9.05
CA PRO A 184 3.47 -10.58 8.35
C PRO A 184 3.10 -9.15 8.75
N LEU A 185 4.12 -8.38 9.13
CA LEU A 185 4.01 -6.95 9.44
C LEU A 185 4.85 -6.15 8.44
N ILE A 186 4.23 -5.15 7.82
CA ILE A 186 4.85 -4.25 6.85
C ILE A 186 4.77 -2.83 7.41
N GLU A 187 5.89 -2.13 7.43
CA GLU A 187 6.01 -0.76 7.94
C GLU A 187 6.63 0.11 6.84
N SER A 188 5.82 0.50 5.85
CA SER A 188 6.31 1.27 4.70
C SER A 188 6.52 2.76 5.01
N VAL A 189 5.81 3.27 6.01
CA VAL A 189 6.07 4.55 6.67
C VAL A 189 6.34 4.22 8.14
N ALA A 190 7.39 4.79 8.73
CA ALA A 190 7.75 4.49 10.12
C ALA A 190 6.57 4.76 11.06
N GLY A 191 6.32 3.85 11.98
CA GLY A 191 5.21 3.90 12.94
C GLY A 191 3.84 3.50 12.39
N VAL A 192 3.67 3.33 11.08
CA VAL A 192 2.42 2.84 10.46
C VAL A 192 2.57 1.35 10.17
N ARG A 193 2.11 0.51 11.10
CA ARG A 193 2.33 -0.94 11.05
C ARG A 193 1.12 -1.64 10.46
N GLN A 194 1.25 -2.07 9.21
CA GLN A 194 0.25 -2.85 8.50
C GLN A 194 0.47 -4.34 8.77
N ILE A 195 -0.52 -4.98 9.39
CA ILE A 195 -0.54 -6.42 9.66
C ILE A 195 -1.40 -7.09 8.57
N LEU A 196 -0.83 -8.05 7.86
CA LEU A 196 -1.54 -8.80 6.83
C LEU A 196 -2.32 -9.93 7.51
N VAL A 197 -3.57 -9.64 7.87
CA VAL A 197 -4.47 -10.59 8.53
C VAL A 197 -5.32 -11.26 7.46
N ARG A 198 -5.32 -12.59 7.41
CA ARG A 198 -6.24 -13.31 6.52
C ARG A 198 -7.67 -13.04 6.96
N SER A 199 -8.53 -12.63 6.04
CA SER A 199 -9.92 -12.24 6.31
C SER A 199 -10.89 -12.90 5.33
N ASN A 200 -12.19 -12.89 5.64
CA ASN A 200 -13.26 -13.31 4.73
C ASN A 200 -13.68 -12.17 3.77
N THR A 201 -12.69 -11.49 3.19
CA THR A 201 -12.89 -10.45 2.17
C THR A 201 -13.32 -11.03 0.82
N ILE A 202 -13.83 -10.16 -0.06
CA ILE A 202 -14.26 -10.54 -1.41
C ILE A 202 -13.03 -10.84 -2.31
N PRO A 203 -13.01 -11.98 -3.03
CA PRO A 203 -11.96 -12.29 -4.00
C PRO A 203 -11.79 -11.19 -5.07
N PRO A 204 -10.56 -10.94 -5.57
CA PRO A 204 -9.35 -11.75 -5.38
C PRO A 204 -8.57 -11.41 -4.10
N ALA A 205 -9.03 -10.46 -3.29
CA ALA A 205 -8.41 -10.20 -2.00
C ALA A 205 -8.57 -11.43 -1.09
N GLN A 206 -7.58 -11.63 -0.21
CA GLN A 206 -7.58 -12.71 0.78
C GLN A 206 -7.30 -12.19 2.21
N HIS A 207 -7.02 -10.89 2.31
CA HIS A 207 -6.61 -10.20 3.52
C HIS A 207 -7.25 -8.82 3.53
N THR A 208 -7.61 -8.37 4.73
CA THR A 208 -7.97 -7.00 5.03
C THR A 208 -6.84 -6.43 5.88
N ASN A 209 -6.42 -5.21 5.56
CA ASN A 209 -5.32 -4.56 6.23
C ASN A 209 -5.75 -4.17 7.64
N CYS A 210 -5.10 -4.77 8.62
CA CYS A 210 -5.21 -4.38 10.01
C CYS A 210 -4.04 -3.45 10.34
N PHE A 211 -4.28 -2.33 11.01
CA PHE A 211 -3.22 -1.38 11.36
C PHE A 211 -3.01 -1.30 12.87
N LEU A 212 -1.75 -1.28 13.28
CA LEU A 212 -1.36 -0.97 14.64
C LEU A 212 -0.79 0.45 14.71
N LEU A 213 -1.55 1.34 15.34
CA LEU A 213 -1.25 2.77 15.43
C LEU A 213 -1.02 3.19 16.89
N GLY A 214 -0.41 4.36 17.05
CA GLY A 214 -0.12 4.97 18.33
C GLY A 214 1.35 4.81 18.77
N ASP A 215 1.92 5.90 19.23
CA ASP A 215 3.24 5.91 19.88
C ASP A 215 3.22 5.12 21.21
N LEU A 216 4.40 4.76 21.71
CA LEU A 216 4.54 4.02 22.97
C LEU A 216 3.92 4.76 24.18
N GLN A 217 3.93 6.09 24.16
CA GLN A 217 3.35 6.93 25.22
C GLN A 217 1.95 7.47 24.88
N SER A 218 1.34 6.97 23.78
CA SER A 218 0.03 7.39 23.30
C SER A 218 -1.02 6.28 23.53
N HIS A 219 -2.29 6.65 23.37
CA HIS A 219 -3.36 5.70 23.04
C HIS A 219 -2.92 4.87 21.82
N ARG A 220 -3.14 3.54 21.86
CA ARG A 220 -2.66 2.58 20.87
C ARG A 220 -3.83 1.76 20.40
N VAL A 221 -3.98 1.68 19.08
CA VAL A 221 -5.23 1.26 18.46
C VAL A 221 -4.96 0.19 17.43
N LEU A 222 -5.81 -0.84 17.41
CA LEU A 222 -5.86 -1.84 16.35
C LEU A 222 -7.03 -1.51 15.41
N VAL A 223 -6.73 -1.12 14.18
CA VAL A 223 -7.71 -0.68 13.18
C VAL A 223 -8.11 -1.87 12.31
N ASP A 224 -9.42 -2.09 12.13
CA ASP A 224 -10.04 -3.13 11.30
C ASP A 224 -9.53 -4.58 11.53
N PRO A 225 -9.48 -5.08 12.78
CA PRO A 225 -9.05 -6.45 13.03
C PRO A 225 -10.14 -7.47 12.67
N SER A 226 -10.02 -8.08 11.48
CA SER A 226 -11.00 -9.05 10.98
C SER A 226 -10.38 -10.40 10.54
N PRO A 227 -9.85 -11.19 11.48
CA PRO A 227 -9.32 -12.52 11.16
C PRO A 227 -10.42 -13.47 10.63
N ALA A 228 -10.06 -14.30 9.67
CA ALA A 228 -10.98 -15.25 9.02
C ALA A 228 -11.39 -16.42 9.92
N ASP A 229 -10.50 -16.86 10.81
CA ASP A 229 -10.65 -18.04 11.67
C ASP A 229 -9.98 -17.87 13.05
N ASP A 230 -10.22 -18.83 13.97
CA ASP A 230 -9.78 -18.71 15.37
C ASP A 230 -8.26 -18.74 15.47
N ALA A 231 -7.61 -19.54 14.61
CA ALA A 231 -6.16 -19.63 14.55
C ALA A 231 -5.53 -18.30 14.11
N GLU A 232 -6.12 -17.61 13.12
CA GLU A 232 -5.65 -16.29 12.72
C GLU A 232 -5.90 -15.23 13.81
N MET A 233 -7.02 -15.35 14.54
CA MET A 233 -7.35 -14.48 15.67
C MET A 233 -6.34 -14.63 16.82
N GLU A 234 -5.99 -15.85 17.21
CA GLU A 234 -5.00 -16.13 18.26
C GLU A 234 -3.66 -15.46 17.96
N LYS A 235 -3.19 -15.56 16.70
CA LYS A 235 -1.96 -14.88 16.26
C LYS A 235 -2.08 -13.37 16.38
N LEU A 236 -3.21 -12.79 15.96
CA LEU A 236 -3.42 -11.34 16.00
C LEU A 236 -3.50 -10.83 17.44
N VAL A 237 -4.17 -11.56 18.34
CA VAL A 237 -4.22 -11.28 19.78
C VAL A 237 -2.82 -11.34 20.40
N ALA A 238 -2.00 -12.34 20.03
CA ALA A 238 -0.62 -12.44 20.48
C ALA A 238 0.23 -11.24 20.02
N VAL A 239 0.01 -10.74 18.80
CA VAL A 239 0.63 -9.50 18.33
C VAL A 239 0.14 -8.31 19.16
N ALA A 240 -1.18 -8.14 19.31
CA ALA A 240 -1.78 -7.03 20.05
C ALA A 240 -1.28 -6.94 21.50
N ASN A 241 -1.21 -8.07 22.22
CA ASN A 241 -0.70 -8.14 23.59
C ASN A 241 0.75 -7.67 23.73
N ARG A 242 1.62 -7.98 22.75
CA ARG A 242 3.02 -7.54 22.77
C ARG A 242 3.16 -6.03 22.62
N PHE A 243 2.24 -5.39 21.89
CA PHE A 243 2.22 -3.95 21.71
C PHE A 243 1.42 -3.22 22.80
N GLY A 244 0.52 -3.91 23.50
CA GLY A 244 -0.39 -3.33 24.48
C GLY A 244 -1.39 -2.39 23.81
N ILE A 245 -2.49 -2.93 23.30
CA ILE A 245 -3.55 -2.14 22.65
C ILE A 245 -4.53 -1.62 23.69
N HIS A 246 -5.06 -0.42 23.47
CA HIS A 246 -6.03 0.25 24.34
C HIS A 246 -7.43 0.35 23.73
N GLU A 247 -7.57 0.15 22.41
CA GLU A 247 -8.85 0.22 21.70
C GLU A 247 -8.79 -0.52 20.36
N ILE A 248 -9.91 -1.10 19.95
CA ILE A 248 -10.12 -1.54 18.56
C ILE A 248 -10.90 -0.46 17.83
N PHE A 249 -10.45 -0.04 16.64
CA PHE A 249 -11.15 0.96 15.84
C PHE A 249 -11.65 0.35 14.54
N LEU A 250 -12.90 0.63 14.17
CA LEU A 250 -13.49 0.21 12.91
C LEU A 250 -13.65 1.41 11.99
N THR A 251 -13.12 1.30 10.77
CA THR A 251 -13.28 2.33 9.74
C THR A 251 -14.71 2.39 9.22
N HIS A 252 -15.39 1.24 9.11
CA HIS A 252 -16.81 1.13 8.73
C HIS A 252 -17.41 -0.25 9.10
N HIS A 253 -18.69 -0.50 8.77
CA HIS A 253 -19.43 -1.69 9.24
C HIS A 253 -19.27 -2.97 8.41
N HIS A 254 -18.56 -2.96 7.29
CA HIS A 254 -18.54 -4.15 6.42
C HIS A 254 -17.89 -5.37 7.10
N PRO A 255 -18.40 -6.59 6.84
CA PRO A 255 -18.01 -7.77 7.60
C PRO A 255 -16.51 -8.01 7.65
N ASP A 256 -15.82 -7.84 6.53
CA ASP A 256 -14.38 -8.09 6.41
C ASP A 256 -13.50 -7.07 7.15
N HIS A 257 -14.09 -6.06 7.80
CA HIS A 257 -13.42 -5.14 8.72
C HIS A 257 -13.67 -5.46 10.20
N ARG A 258 -14.75 -6.20 10.50
CA ARG A 258 -15.28 -6.33 11.86
C ARG A 258 -15.60 -7.74 12.32
N GLU A 259 -15.52 -8.75 11.46
CA GLU A 259 -16.15 -10.07 11.67
C GLU A 259 -15.88 -10.66 13.07
N ARG A 260 -14.65 -10.46 13.58
CA ARG A 260 -14.22 -10.93 14.90
C ARG A 260 -13.67 -9.82 15.79
N ALA A 261 -13.84 -8.56 15.39
CA ALA A 261 -13.33 -7.42 16.14
C ALA A 261 -13.91 -7.36 17.56
N ASN A 262 -15.19 -7.69 17.74
CA ASN A 262 -15.82 -7.78 19.07
C ASN A 262 -15.25 -8.89 19.95
N LEU A 263 -14.90 -10.06 19.39
CA LEU A 263 -14.28 -11.14 20.14
C LEU A 263 -12.88 -10.73 20.61
N ILE A 264 -12.12 -10.05 19.75
CA ILE A 264 -10.80 -9.51 20.10
C ILE A 264 -10.94 -8.42 21.17
N ALA A 265 -11.94 -7.53 21.07
CA ALA A 265 -12.20 -6.49 22.06
C ALA A 265 -12.43 -7.08 23.45
N ARG A 266 -13.29 -8.10 23.55
CA ARG A 266 -13.54 -8.83 24.82
C ARG A 266 -12.30 -9.56 25.32
N THR A 267 -11.57 -10.21 24.41
CA THR A 267 -10.36 -10.96 24.77
C THR A 267 -9.27 -10.06 25.35
N LEU A 268 -9.16 -8.84 24.82
CA LEU A 268 -8.18 -7.84 25.27
C LEU A 268 -8.72 -6.91 26.38
N ASP A 269 -10.01 -7.02 26.72
CA ASP A 269 -10.73 -6.11 27.63
C ASP A 269 -10.55 -4.62 27.24
N VAL A 270 -10.79 -4.31 25.97
CA VAL A 270 -10.67 -2.96 25.41
C VAL A 270 -11.96 -2.47 24.77
N PRO A 271 -12.24 -1.15 24.77
CA PRO A 271 -13.36 -0.58 24.04
C PRO A 271 -13.21 -0.72 22.52
N MET A 272 -14.32 -0.45 21.83
CA MET A 272 -14.35 -0.30 20.38
C MET A 272 -14.69 1.14 19.97
N GLY A 273 -13.95 1.70 19.01
CA GLY A 273 -14.17 3.01 18.42
C GLY A 273 -14.73 2.92 17.00
N MET A 274 -15.72 3.75 16.66
CA MET A 274 -16.31 3.83 15.31
C MET A 274 -17.19 5.08 15.15
N SER A 275 -17.75 5.31 13.96
CA SER A 275 -18.81 6.30 13.76
C SER A 275 -20.17 5.83 14.29
N GLU A 276 -21.07 6.78 14.52
CA GLU A 276 -22.46 6.51 14.96
C GLU A 276 -23.25 5.69 13.92
N ASP A 277 -23.07 5.98 12.62
CA ASP A 277 -23.70 5.21 11.53
C ASP A 277 -23.14 3.78 11.47
N THR A 278 -21.81 3.60 11.60
CA THR A 278 -21.20 2.27 11.68
C THR A 278 -21.77 1.45 12.85
N GLN A 279 -21.85 2.03 14.05
CA GLN A 279 -22.43 1.34 15.20
C GLN A 279 -23.88 0.92 14.94
N THR A 280 -24.69 1.83 14.37
CA THR A 280 -26.10 1.58 14.05
C THR A 280 -26.24 0.42 13.05
N ARG A 281 -25.48 0.44 11.95
CA ARG A 281 -25.51 -0.63 10.94
C ARG A 281 -25.03 -1.96 11.48
N ILE A 282 -24.04 -1.97 12.36
CA ILE A 282 -23.59 -3.21 13.01
C ILE A 282 -24.71 -3.80 13.88
N ARG A 283 -25.41 -2.97 14.66
CA ARG A 283 -26.56 -3.42 15.48
C ARG A 283 -27.67 -4.01 14.62
N GLU A 284 -27.97 -3.39 13.48
CA GLU A 284 -28.99 -3.85 12.55
C GLU A 284 -28.60 -5.16 11.84
N LYS A 285 -27.35 -5.25 11.36
CA LYS A 285 -26.88 -6.36 10.51
C LYS A 285 -26.35 -7.57 11.29
N ALA A 286 -25.76 -7.37 12.48
CA ALA A 286 -25.21 -8.44 13.32
C ALA A 286 -25.88 -8.59 14.69
N GLY A 287 -26.85 -7.73 15.02
CA GLY A 287 -27.58 -7.77 16.27
C GLY A 287 -26.92 -6.99 17.40
N LEU A 288 -27.72 -6.65 18.41
CA LEU A 288 -27.29 -5.88 19.59
C LEU A 288 -26.18 -6.59 20.38
N ALA A 289 -26.23 -7.92 20.44
CA ALA A 289 -25.28 -8.76 21.17
C ALA A 289 -23.84 -8.67 20.64
N TYR A 290 -23.65 -8.11 19.44
CA TYR A 290 -22.32 -7.84 18.90
C TYR A 290 -21.48 -6.99 19.87
N PHE A 291 -22.11 -6.06 20.59
CA PHE A 291 -21.48 -5.13 21.54
C PHE A 291 -21.64 -5.52 23.01
N ASP A 292 -22.17 -6.71 23.33
CA ASP A 292 -22.31 -7.14 24.73
C ASP A 292 -20.95 -7.11 25.41
N GLU A 293 -20.91 -6.52 26.62
CA GLU A 293 -19.71 -6.36 27.45
C GLU A 293 -18.60 -5.50 26.82
N ILE A 294 -18.92 -4.71 25.80
CA ILE A 294 -17.97 -3.83 25.12
C ILE A 294 -18.43 -2.38 25.23
N SER A 295 -17.57 -1.52 25.77
CA SER A 295 -17.78 -0.07 25.71
C SER A 295 -17.50 0.45 24.30
N VAL A 296 -18.36 1.33 23.78
CA VAL A 296 -18.20 1.90 22.43
C VAL A 296 -17.93 3.39 22.51
N ASN A 297 -16.83 3.82 21.90
CA ASN A 297 -16.49 5.23 21.69
C ASN A 297 -16.97 5.66 20.31
N ILE A 298 -17.63 6.81 20.23
CA ILE A 298 -18.09 7.38 18.97
C ILE A 298 -17.11 8.46 18.53
N TYR A 299 -16.61 8.33 17.31
CA TYR A 299 -15.71 9.27 16.66
C TYR A 299 -16.43 10.01 15.52
N ARG A 300 -16.09 11.28 15.35
CA ARG A 300 -16.55 12.19 14.29
C ARG A 300 -15.38 12.94 13.66
N GLU A 301 -15.65 13.63 12.56
CA GLU A 301 -14.66 14.52 11.93
C GLU A 301 -13.94 15.42 12.96
N GLY A 302 -12.60 15.42 12.92
CA GLY A 302 -11.74 16.26 13.76
C GLY A 302 -11.40 15.66 15.12
N ASP A 303 -12.01 14.55 15.53
CA ASP A 303 -11.61 13.85 16.75
C ASP A 303 -10.20 13.26 16.60
N VAL A 304 -9.44 13.24 17.70
CA VAL A 304 -8.09 12.70 17.73
C VAL A 304 -8.11 11.27 18.28
N LEU A 305 -7.76 10.30 17.43
CA LEU A 305 -7.74 8.88 17.80
C LEU A 305 -6.49 8.52 18.61
N CYS A 306 -5.33 8.95 18.15
CA CYS A 306 -4.04 8.65 18.79
C CYS A 306 -2.98 9.68 18.39
N ARG A 307 -1.73 9.45 18.79
CA ARG A 307 -0.57 10.20 18.30
C ARG A 307 0.41 9.30 17.56
N TRP A 308 0.97 9.85 16.48
CA TRP A 308 2.01 9.23 15.68
C TRP A 308 3.16 10.22 15.52
N LEU A 309 4.37 9.82 15.94
CA LEU A 309 5.54 10.72 16.02
C LEU A 309 5.23 12.03 16.77
N GLY A 310 4.44 11.93 17.84
CA GLY A 310 3.96 13.06 18.63
C GLY A 310 2.88 13.92 17.97
N GLN A 311 2.46 13.64 16.73
CA GLN A 311 1.41 14.39 16.03
C GLN A 311 0.04 13.76 16.27
N ALA A 312 -1.01 14.58 16.37
CA ALA A 312 -2.38 14.07 16.45
C ALA A 312 -2.74 13.33 15.15
N VAL A 313 -3.31 12.13 15.29
CA VAL A 313 -3.97 11.39 14.21
C VAL A 313 -5.46 11.68 14.30
N GLU A 314 -5.93 12.49 13.35
CA GLU A 314 -7.31 12.96 13.29
C GLU A 314 -8.19 12.01 12.46
N VAL A 315 -9.45 11.98 12.83
CA VAL A 315 -10.53 11.29 12.13
C VAL A 315 -11.12 12.20 11.05
N TYR A 316 -11.30 11.66 9.85
CA TYR A 316 -11.94 12.32 8.72
C TYR A 316 -13.11 11.46 8.22
N GLU A 317 -14.32 12.01 8.20
CA GLU A 317 -15.48 11.41 7.55
C GLU A 317 -15.28 11.43 6.03
N VAL A 318 -15.41 10.25 5.42
CA VAL A 318 -15.26 10.01 3.98
C VAL A 318 -16.44 9.17 3.45
N PRO A 319 -17.69 9.63 3.61
CA PRO A 319 -18.86 8.85 3.26
C PRO A 319 -18.93 8.56 1.75
N GLY A 320 -19.67 7.51 1.40
CA GLY A 320 -20.13 7.26 0.04
C GLY A 320 -19.95 5.83 -0.42
N HIS A 321 -18.89 5.12 -0.01
CA HIS A 321 -18.86 3.66 -0.12
C HIS A 321 -19.69 3.05 1.01
N ASP A 322 -19.37 3.47 2.24
CA ASP A 322 -20.23 3.39 3.40
C ASP A 322 -20.54 4.81 3.91
N GLU A 323 -21.69 5.01 4.54
CA GLU A 323 -22.10 6.31 5.09
C GLU A 323 -21.29 6.66 6.35
N GLY A 324 -20.95 5.66 7.16
CA GLY A 324 -20.20 5.82 8.40
C GLY A 324 -18.68 5.75 8.24
N GLN A 325 -18.16 5.74 7.01
CA GLN A 325 -16.73 5.50 6.78
C GLN A 325 -15.83 6.63 7.32
N LEU A 326 -14.84 6.23 8.11
CA LEU A 326 -13.82 7.11 8.70
C LEU A 326 -12.43 6.80 8.13
N ALA A 327 -11.73 7.85 7.73
CA ALA A 327 -10.31 7.86 7.38
C ALA A 327 -9.48 8.42 8.55
N LEU A 328 -8.20 8.05 8.60
CA LEU A 328 -7.26 8.46 9.67
C LEU A 328 -6.03 9.13 9.06
N MET A 329 -5.64 10.30 9.55
CA MET A 329 -4.50 11.05 9.02
C MET A 329 -3.82 11.88 10.12
N PRO A 330 -2.48 11.88 10.23
CA PRO A 330 -1.76 12.79 11.11
C PRO A 330 -1.80 14.22 10.56
N GLU A 331 -1.66 15.20 11.43
CA GLU A 331 -1.62 16.63 11.06
C GLU A 331 -0.63 16.96 9.93
N SER A 332 0.53 16.28 9.90
CA SER A 332 1.55 16.45 8.84
C SER A 332 1.14 15.91 7.48
N ARG A 333 0.06 15.13 7.41
CA ARG A 333 -0.42 14.43 6.22
C ARG A 333 0.63 13.47 5.63
N ALA A 334 1.52 12.96 6.47
CA ALA A 334 2.53 11.97 6.08
C ALA A 334 1.88 10.68 5.51
N TRP A 335 0.68 10.34 5.96
CA TRP A 335 -0.07 9.20 5.46
C TRP A 335 -1.57 9.43 5.66
N CYS A 336 -2.42 8.68 4.98
CA CYS A 336 -3.85 8.65 5.26
C CYS A 336 -4.37 7.22 5.09
N ILE A 337 -4.94 6.62 6.13
CA ILE A 337 -5.70 5.37 5.99
C ILE A 337 -7.05 5.75 5.41
N VAL A 338 -7.23 5.49 4.12
CA VAL A 338 -8.43 5.83 3.36
C VAL A 338 -9.44 4.69 3.33
N SER A 339 -9.09 3.54 3.90
CA SER A 339 -9.93 2.33 3.93
C SER A 339 -10.47 2.01 2.52
N ASP A 340 -11.74 1.65 2.41
CA ASP A 340 -12.43 1.31 1.17
C ASP A 340 -12.88 2.53 0.35
N LEU A 341 -12.23 3.69 0.53
CA LEU A 341 -12.38 4.78 -0.45
C LEU A 341 -11.75 4.38 -1.79
N ILE A 342 -10.69 3.58 -1.76
CA ILE A 342 -10.04 2.96 -2.93
C ILE A 342 -9.54 1.55 -2.58
N GLN A 343 -9.23 0.75 -3.60
CA GLN A 343 -8.51 -0.51 -3.44
C GLN A 343 -7.19 -0.45 -4.20
N GLY A 344 -6.20 -1.24 -3.79
CA GLY A 344 -4.93 -1.34 -4.53
C GLY A 344 -5.09 -1.97 -5.92
N LEU A 345 -6.12 -2.79 -6.12
CA LEU A 345 -6.48 -3.43 -7.39
C LEU A 345 -7.99 -3.37 -7.58
N GLY A 346 -8.45 -2.96 -8.77
CA GLY A 346 -9.87 -2.86 -9.08
C GLY A 346 -10.52 -1.58 -8.56
N THR A 347 -11.85 -1.57 -8.50
CA THR A 347 -12.63 -0.43 -8.03
C THR A 347 -13.61 -0.85 -6.95
N VAL A 348 -13.80 0.01 -5.96
CA VAL A 348 -14.77 -0.19 -4.87
C VAL A 348 -16.20 -0.22 -5.41
N VAL A 349 -17.09 -1.00 -4.78
CA VAL A 349 -18.50 -1.02 -5.12
C VAL A 349 -19.22 0.07 -4.32
N ILE A 350 -19.98 0.93 -5.01
CA ILE A 350 -20.80 1.96 -4.39
C ILE A 350 -22.26 1.55 -4.59
N ALA A 351 -22.85 0.88 -3.61
CA ALA A 351 -24.17 0.28 -3.75
C ALA A 351 -25.08 0.63 -2.58
N LYS A 352 -26.37 0.82 -2.88
CA LYS A 352 -27.42 0.97 -1.87
C LYS A 352 -27.48 -0.24 -0.93
N PRO A 353 -27.98 -0.07 0.31
CA PRO A 353 -28.57 1.15 0.86
C PRO A 353 -27.56 2.17 1.44
N GLU A 354 -26.34 1.75 1.77
CA GLU A 354 -25.30 2.63 2.35
C GLU A 354 -24.56 3.51 1.34
N GLY A 355 -24.36 3.02 0.12
CA GLY A 355 -23.52 3.69 -0.86
C GLY A 355 -24.22 4.88 -1.54
N ASN A 356 -23.49 5.97 -1.71
CA ASN A 356 -23.90 7.16 -2.45
C ASN A 356 -22.75 7.68 -3.32
N MET A 357 -22.94 7.65 -4.65
CA MET A 357 -21.89 8.04 -5.61
C MET A 357 -21.53 9.52 -5.51
N ARG A 358 -22.46 10.42 -5.18
CA ARG A 358 -22.16 11.84 -5.03
C ARG A 358 -21.24 12.10 -3.85
N LYS A 359 -21.58 11.54 -2.68
CA LYS A 359 -20.75 11.62 -1.47
C LYS A 359 -19.39 10.99 -1.70
N TYR A 360 -19.35 9.82 -2.35
CA TYR A 360 -18.10 9.14 -2.69
C TYR A 360 -17.15 10.01 -3.51
N LEU A 361 -17.65 10.67 -4.56
CA LEU A 361 -16.84 11.59 -5.38
C LEU A 361 -16.40 12.84 -4.59
N ALA A 362 -17.23 13.34 -3.66
CA ALA A 362 -16.84 14.42 -2.76
C ALA A 362 -15.73 13.99 -1.79
N SER A 363 -15.82 12.80 -1.21
CA SER A 363 -14.81 12.21 -0.33
C SER A 363 -13.48 11.98 -1.06
N LEU A 364 -13.51 11.49 -2.31
CA LEU A 364 -12.31 11.42 -3.16
C LEU A 364 -11.67 12.80 -3.34
N ARG A 365 -12.45 13.81 -3.72
CA ARG A 365 -11.94 15.19 -3.91
C ARG A 365 -11.35 15.76 -2.62
N LYS A 366 -12.01 15.57 -1.48
CA LYS A 366 -11.54 15.99 -0.15
C LYS A 366 -10.15 15.44 0.14
N VAL A 367 -9.93 14.13 0.01
CA VAL A 367 -8.62 13.52 0.29
C VAL A 367 -7.56 13.91 -0.73
N ILE A 368 -7.94 14.07 -2.01
CA ILE A 368 -7.02 14.57 -3.06
C ILE A 368 -6.53 15.98 -2.73
N GLU A 369 -7.40 16.85 -2.23
CA GLU A 369 -7.09 18.23 -1.85
C GLU A 369 -6.22 18.29 -0.58
N LEU A 370 -6.50 17.43 0.41
CA LEU A 370 -5.65 17.26 1.59
C LEU A 370 -4.22 16.84 1.21
N ASN A 371 -4.08 16.09 0.11
CA ASN A 371 -2.82 15.70 -0.53
C ASN A 371 -1.82 15.01 0.41
N PRO A 372 -2.21 13.92 1.10
CA PRO A 372 -1.28 13.15 1.92
C PRO A 372 -0.14 12.55 1.10
N MET A 373 1.04 12.41 1.72
CA MET A 373 2.25 11.85 1.11
C MET A 373 2.11 10.36 0.79
N ALA A 374 1.32 9.62 1.58
CA ALA A 374 0.95 8.24 1.31
C ALA A 374 -0.52 7.98 1.63
N ILE A 375 -1.13 7.01 0.96
CA ILE A 375 -2.48 6.53 1.26
C ILE A 375 -2.48 5.01 1.47
N TYR A 376 -3.31 4.54 2.39
CA TYR A 376 -3.44 3.13 2.74
C TYR A 376 -4.89 2.67 2.51
N PRO A 377 -5.16 1.85 1.48
CA PRO A 377 -6.46 1.20 1.33
C PRO A 377 -6.60 0.04 2.32
N SER A 378 -7.80 -0.50 2.47
CA SER A 378 -8.03 -1.72 3.26
C SER A 378 -7.46 -2.98 2.60
N HIS A 379 -7.23 -2.94 1.29
CA HIS A 379 -6.70 -4.07 0.54
C HIS A 379 -5.52 -3.67 -0.34
N GLY A 380 -4.38 -4.29 -0.09
CA GLY A 380 -3.14 -4.06 -0.82
C GLY A 380 -2.09 -3.32 0.01
N ILE A 381 -1.05 -2.81 -0.67
CA ILE A 381 0.04 -2.06 -0.02
C ILE A 381 -0.33 -0.58 0.15
N GLY A 382 0.40 0.12 1.01
CA GLY A 382 0.43 1.59 0.98
C GLY A 382 0.88 2.11 -0.38
N LEU A 383 0.42 3.29 -0.75
CA LEU A 383 0.65 3.92 -2.06
C LEU A 383 1.18 5.33 -1.83
N GLY A 384 2.26 5.71 -2.51
CA GLY A 384 2.80 7.06 -2.44
C GLY A 384 1.94 8.06 -3.24
N GLY A 385 1.55 9.14 -2.56
CA GLY A 385 0.74 10.23 -3.08
C GLY A 385 -0.72 9.87 -3.33
N THR A 386 -1.43 10.79 -3.98
CA THR A 386 -2.87 10.71 -4.24
C THR A 386 -3.23 10.32 -5.68
N PHE A 387 -2.26 9.83 -6.47
CA PHE A 387 -2.48 9.48 -7.88
C PHE A 387 -3.65 8.49 -8.04
N ARG A 388 -3.71 7.43 -7.24
CA ARG A 388 -4.79 6.42 -7.32
C ARG A 388 -6.17 6.99 -7.01
N LEU A 389 -6.27 7.96 -6.11
CA LEU A 389 -7.53 8.67 -5.84
C LEU A 389 -7.94 9.50 -7.06
N ARG A 390 -7.00 10.24 -7.67
CA ARG A 390 -7.25 11.05 -8.89
C ARG A 390 -7.66 10.19 -10.07
N ASP A 391 -6.96 9.08 -10.29
CA ASP A 391 -7.25 8.10 -11.35
C ASP A 391 -8.65 7.48 -11.15
N THR A 392 -8.98 7.11 -9.91
CA THR A 392 -10.32 6.59 -9.57
C THR A 392 -11.40 7.64 -9.82
N LEU A 393 -11.19 8.88 -9.35
CA LEU A 393 -12.12 10.00 -9.59
C LEU A 393 -12.35 10.21 -11.09
N HIS A 394 -11.27 10.30 -11.87
CA HIS A 394 -11.33 10.47 -13.32
C HIS A 394 -12.09 9.32 -13.99
N HIS A 395 -11.79 8.07 -13.63
CA HIS A 395 -12.48 6.91 -14.15
C HIS A 395 -13.98 6.92 -13.86
N ARG A 396 -14.41 7.34 -12.66
CA ARG A 396 -15.84 7.48 -12.32
C ARG A 396 -16.52 8.60 -13.09
N GLU A 397 -15.87 9.74 -13.27
CA GLU A 397 -16.40 10.84 -14.06
C GLU A 397 -16.52 10.48 -15.55
N MET A 398 -15.56 9.72 -16.09
CA MET A 398 -15.66 9.15 -17.43
C MET A 398 -16.85 8.18 -17.54
N ARG A 399 -17.01 7.30 -16.54
CA ARG A 399 -18.12 6.34 -16.52
C ARG A 399 -19.47 7.04 -16.48
N GLU A 400 -19.61 8.08 -15.68
CA GLU A 400 -20.83 8.89 -15.64
C GLU A 400 -21.17 9.51 -17.00
N LYS A 401 -20.17 10.08 -17.69
CA LYS A 401 -20.34 10.62 -19.06
C LYS A 401 -20.78 9.55 -20.06
N GLN A 402 -20.22 8.35 -19.98
CA GLN A 402 -20.62 7.22 -20.82
C GLN A 402 -22.09 6.83 -20.58
N ILE A 403 -22.49 6.71 -19.31
CA ILE A 403 -23.86 6.38 -18.92
C ILE A 403 -24.83 7.45 -19.44
N LEU A 404 -24.51 8.73 -19.23
CA LEU A 404 -25.35 9.83 -19.71
C LEU A 404 -25.52 9.83 -21.23
N ALA A 405 -24.45 9.56 -21.98
CA ALA A 405 -24.53 9.44 -23.45
C ALA A 405 -25.46 8.29 -23.87
N LEU A 406 -25.36 7.13 -23.23
CA LEU A 406 -26.20 5.97 -23.54
C LEU A 406 -27.68 6.20 -23.18
N ILE A 407 -27.97 6.95 -22.12
CA ILE A 407 -29.34 7.38 -21.80
C ILE A 407 -29.91 8.27 -22.91
N HIS A 408 -29.13 9.23 -23.42
CA HIS A 408 -29.56 10.08 -24.54
C HIS A 408 -29.80 9.30 -25.83
N GLU A 409 -29.10 8.17 -26.02
CA GLU A 409 -29.36 7.22 -27.12
C GLU A 409 -30.60 6.32 -26.88
N GLY A 410 -31.26 6.43 -25.72
CA GLY A 410 -32.43 5.62 -25.36
C GLY A 410 -32.09 4.18 -24.96
N ARG A 411 -30.86 3.91 -24.51
CA ARG A 411 -30.44 2.57 -24.07
C ARG A 411 -31.01 2.25 -22.69
N ASP A 412 -31.49 1.02 -22.53
CA ASP A 412 -31.89 0.47 -21.24
C ASP A 412 -30.68 -0.10 -20.47
N MET A 413 -30.90 -0.64 -19.27
CA MET A 413 -29.82 -1.20 -18.44
C MET A 413 -29.03 -2.31 -19.16
N SER A 414 -29.72 -3.18 -19.91
CA SER A 414 -29.07 -4.25 -20.67
C SER A 414 -28.17 -3.69 -21.77
N GLY A 415 -28.68 -2.71 -22.53
CA GLY A 415 -27.93 -2.00 -23.56
C GLY A 415 -26.73 -1.23 -23.01
N MET A 416 -26.86 -0.64 -21.81
CA MET A 416 -25.76 0.04 -21.12
C MET A 416 -24.70 -0.94 -20.64
N LEU A 417 -25.09 -2.06 -20.03
CA LEU A 417 -24.14 -3.10 -19.59
C LEU A 417 -23.32 -3.63 -20.77
N ALA A 418 -23.98 -3.98 -21.88
CA ALA A 418 -23.30 -4.49 -23.07
C ALA A 418 -22.33 -3.47 -23.70
N ALA A 419 -22.68 -2.17 -23.67
CA ALA A 419 -21.83 -1.12 -24.24
C ALA A 419 -20.64 -0.76 -23.35
N ILE A 420 -20.84 -0.72 -22.03
CA ILE A 420 -19.83 -0.31 -21.06
C ILE A 420 -18.89 -1.47 -20.70
N TYR A 421 -19.39 -2.71 -20.75
CA TYR A 421 -18.70 -3.89 -20.27
C TYR A 421 -18.79 -5.06 -21.29
N PRO A 422 -18.25 -4.90 -22.52
CA PRO A 422 -18.47 -5.84 -23.62
C PRO A 422 -17.93 -7.26 -23.37
N ASP A 423 -16.87 -7.40 -22.57
CA ASP A 423 -16.18 -8.68 -22.30
C ASP A 423 -16.20 -9.07 -20.81
N LEU A 424 -17.21 -8.61 -20.06
CA LEU A 424 -17.27 -8.86 -18.63
C LEU A 424 -17.65 -10.30 -18.32
N ASP A 425 -16.91 -10.93 -17.41
CA ASP A 425 -17.27 -12.23 -16.85
C ASP A 425 -18.72 -12.20 -16.31
N PRO A 426 -19.60 -13.13 -16.71
CA PRO A 426 -20.99 -13.16 -16.27
C PRO A 426 -21.18 -13.07 -14.74
N ARG A 427 -20.21 -13.57 -13.96
CA ARG A 427 -20.23 -13.51 -12.49
C ARG A 427 -20.14 -12.09 -11.94
N LEU A 428 -19.61 -11.14 -12.72
CA LEU A 428 -19.43 -9.74 -12.34
C LEU A 428 -20.58 -8.84 -12.82
N LEU A 429 -21.52 -9.37 -13.62
CA LEU A 429 -22.68 -8.61 -14.11
C LEU A 429 -23.49 -7.93 -12.99
N PRO A 430 -23.78 -8.57 -11.84
CA PRO A 430 -24.52 -7.91 -10.76
C PRO A 430 -23.78 -6.68 -10.22
N LEU A 431 -22.46 -6.75 -10.06
CA LEU A 431 -21.64 -5.64 -9.58
C LEU A 431 -21.57 -4.50 -10.61
N ALA A 432 -21.46 -4.85 -11.90
CA ALA A 432 -21.50 -3.88 -12.99
C ALA A 432 -22.85 -3.15 -13.06
N GLN A 433 -23.96 -3.87 -12.85
CA GLN A 433 -25.30 -3.29 -12.78
C GLN A 433 -25.42 -2.33 -11.60
N MET A 434 -25.04 -2.75 -10.40
CA MET A 434 -25.02 -1.88 -9.20
C MET A 434 -24.19 -0.62 -9.44
N ASN A 435 -23.06 -0.73 -10.15
CA ASN A 435 -22.27 0.43 -10.48
C ASN A 435 -23.02 1.42 -11.39
N ILE A 436 -23.68 0.95 -12.47
CA ILE A 436 -24.48 1.82 -13.33
C ILE A 436 -25.63 2.45 -12.53
N GLU A 437 -26.34 1.67 -11.71
CA GLU A 437 -27.43 2.15 -10.86
C GLU A 437 -26.98 3.27 -9.94
N SER A 438 -25.81 3.15 -9.29
CA SER A 438 -25.28 4.20 -8.41
C SER A 438 -24.98 5.52 -9.13
N HIS A 439 -24.53 5.45 -10.39
CA HIS A 439 -24.34 6.63 -11.23
C HIS A 439 -25.68 7.23 -11.66
N LEU A 440 -26.64 6.40 -12.03
CA LEU A 440 -28.00 6.85 -12.36
C LEU A 440 -28.66 7.56 -11.18
N ASP A 441 -28.52 7.02 -9.96
CA ASP A 441 -29.05 7.62 -8.76
C ASP A 441 -28.43 9.00 -8.51
N LYS A 442 -27.10 9.14 -8.62
CA LYS A 442 -26.45 10.45 -8.55
C LYS A 442 -26.99 11.41 -9.62
N LEU A 443 -27.10 10.97 -10.88
CA LEU A 443 -27.60 11.81 -11.97
C LEU A 443 -29.05 12.29 -11.73
N ARG A 444 -29.91 11.45 -11.14
CA ARG A 444 -31.26 11.83 -10.71
C ARG A 444 -31.22 12.84 -9.58
N GLU A 445 -30.41 12.57 -8.57
CA GLU A 445 -30.24 13.49 -7.45
C GLU A 445 -29.70 14.86 -7.93
N ASP A 446 -28.88 14.89 -8.98
CA ASP A 446 -28.31 16.11 -9.60
C ASP A 446 -29.33 16.81 -10.53
N GLY A 447 -30.49 16.21 -10.79
CA GLY A 447 -31.52 16.73 -11.70
C GLY A 447 -31.14 16.64 -13.18
N VAL A 448 -30.16 15.82 -13.54
CA VAL A 448 -29.69 15.65 -14.93
C VAL A 448 -30.56 14.67 -15.70
N VAL A 449 -31.09 13.65 -15.00
CA VAL A 449 -32.03 12.66 -15.56
C VAL A 449 -33.25 12.52 -14.66
N ALA A 450 -34.37 12.08 -15.23
CA ALA A 450 -35.65 11.95 -14.53
C ALA A 450 -35.72 10.74 -13.57
#